data_AF-A0A2S6TSC9-F1
#
_entry.id   AF-A0A2S6TSC9-F1
#
_cell.length_a   1.000
_cell.length_b   1.000
_cell.length_c   1.000
_cell.angle_alpha   90.00
_cell.angle_beta   90.00
_cell.angle_gamma   90.00
#
_symmetry.space_group_name_H-M   'P 1'
#
loop_
_entity.id
_entity.type
_entity.pdbx_description
1 polymer ?
#
loop_
_entity_poly.entity_id
_entity_poly.type
_entity_poly.pdbx_seq_one_letter_code
_entity_poly.pdbx_strand_id
1 'polypeptide(L)'
;TPLHLCQGISALVNGGFLTEATLIKKKGRRGNVNKRVISDKTSSILKNIMRSVVRFGTGKKADVEGYLVGGKTGTAEKPDNIKRGYNSGKLLSSFVGVFPSNQPKYIVFVMLDEPKGIKSTFGKATGGWVAAPTVGNIIRQIVIINGMAPNRVSEKKLNPGDPMYIKPEKVRKNKQIINKTGASKFENKLKDFLRKETKLGGLKVEVN
;
A
#
# COMPACT_ATOMS: atom_id res chain seq x y z
N THR A 1 6.57 -13.38 -7.25
CA THR A 1 7.85 -12.65 -7.40
C THR A 1 7.61 -11.16 -7.23
N PRO A 2 8.64 -10.35 -6.93
CA PRO A 2 8.53 -8.89 -6.85
C PRO A 2 7.90 -8.22 -8.09
N LEU A 3 8.24 -8.71 -9.28
CA LEU A 3 7.73 -8.16 -10.53
C LEU A 3 6.22 -8.36 -10.68
N HIS A 4 5.72 -9.58 -10.43
CA HIS A 4 4.28 -9.86 -10.47
C HIS A 4 3.49 -9.03 -9.46
N LEU A 5 4.06 -8.81 -8.26
CA LEU A 5 3.45 -7.92 -7.27
C LEU A 5 3.32 -6.49 -7.83
N CYS A 6 4.39 -5.95 -8.41
CA CYS A 6 4.37 -4.60 -9.00
C CYS A 6 3.35 -4.48 -10.14
N GLN A 7 3.25 -5.49 -11.02
CA GLN A 7 2.24 -5.52 -12.07
C GLN A 7 0.81 -5.56 -11.53
N GLY A 8 0.57 -6.38 -10.50
CA GLY A 8 -0.72 -6.45 -9.82
C GLY A 8 -1.09 -5.10 -9.21
N ILE A 9 -0.19 -4.51 -8.42
CA ILE A 9 -0.41 -3.18 -7.82
C ILE A 9 -0.63 -2.11 -8.91
N SER A 10 0.11 -2.16 -10.02
CA SER A 10 -0.11 -1.25 -11.15
C SER A 10 -1.55 -1.31 -11.64
N ALA A 11 -2.09 -2.52 -11.84
CA ALA A 11 -3.48 -2.70 -12.26
C ALA A 11 -4.47 -2.12 -11.24
N LEU A 12 -4.16 -2.22 -9.94
CA LEU A 12 -5.02 -1.68 -8.88
C LEU A 12 -5.08 -0.14 -8.87
N VAL A 13 -4.05 0.54 -9.35
CA VAL A 13 -3.92 2.00 -9.20
C VAL A 13 -3.99 2.78 -10.51
N ASN A 14 -4.05 2.11 -11.67
CA ASN A 14 -4.05 2.74 -13.00
C ASN A 14 -5.42 2.71 -13.71
N GLY A 15 -6.53 2.63 -12.96
CA GLY A 15 -7.87 2.53 -13.53
C GLY A 15 -8.28 1.09 -13.87
N GLY A 16 -7.57 0.10 -13.35
CA GLY A 16 -7.95 -1.31 -13.42
C GLY A 16 -7.31 -2.12 -14.54
N PHE A 17 -6.30 -1.60 -15.22
CA PHE A 17 -5.73 -2.19 -16.43
C PHE A 17 -4.45 -2.96 -16.13
N LEU A 18 -4.45 -4.27 -16.37
CA LEU A 18 -3.24 -5.09 -16.20
C LEU A 18 -2.18 -4.66 -17.21
N THR A 19 -1.04 -4.18 -16.73
CA THR A 19 0.07 -3.72 -17.57
C THR A 19 1.17 -4.76 -17.61
N GLU A 20 1.61 -5.09 -18.82
CA GLU A 20 2.79 -5.93 -19.03
C GLU A 20 4.06 -5.15 -18.64
N ALA A 21 4.86 -5.72 -17.75
CA ALA A 21 6.14 -5.13 -17.37
C ALA A 21 7.17 -5.38 -18.49
N THR A 22 7.91 -4.33 -18.85
CA THR A 22 8.96 -4.41 -19.88
C THR A 22 10.17 -3.58 -19.47
N LEU A 23 11.36 -4.09 -19.78
CA LEU A 23 12.61 -3.34 -19.66
C LEU A 23 12.89 -2.51 -20.92
N ILE A 24 12.26 -2.87 -22.04
CA ILE A 24 12.46 -2.23 -23.34
C ILE A 24 11.45 -1.09 -23.47
N LYS A 25 11.95 0.11 -23.77
CA LYS A 25 11.10 1.27 -24.05
C LYS A 25 10.27 1.01 -25.31
N LYS A 26 8.96 0.76 -25.15
CA LYS A 26 8.02 0.65 -26.27
C LYS A 26 7.88 2.02 -26.96
N LYS A 27 8.13 2.10 -28.26
CA LYS A 27 7.85 3.28 -29.10
C LYS A 27 6.40 3.15 -29.64
N GLY A 28 5.46 3.96 -29.15
CA GLY A 28 4.04 3.95 -29.58
C GLY A 28 3.02 4.04 -28.44
N ARG A 29 1.73 4.28 -28.77
CA ARG A 29 0.62 4.17 -27.78
C ARG A 29 0.63 2.75 -27.22
N ARG A 30 0.55 2.61 -25.88
CA ARG A 30 0.50 1.35 -25.11
C ARG A 30 -0.22 0.26 -25.92
N GLY A 31 0.58 -0.56 -26.60
CA GLY A 31 0.09 -1.55 -27.53
C GLY A 31 -0.65 -2.64 -26.77
N ASN A 32 -1.81 -2.98 -27.32
CA ASN A 32 -2.75 -4.01 -26.92
C ASN A 32 -3.58 -3.71 -25.67
N VAL A 33 -4.88 -3.97 -25.83
CA VAL A 33 -5.96 -3.83 -24.86
C VAL A 33 -5.54 -4.48 -23.55
N ASN A 34 -5.08 -3.66 -22.60
CA ASN A 34 -4.76 -4.15 -21.27
C ASN A 34 -6.03 -4.78 -20.70
N LYS A 35 -5.97 -6.05 -20.28
CA LYS A 35 -7.10 -6.71 -19.62
C LYS A 35 -7.51 -5.87 -18.41
N ARG A 36 -8.74 -5.36 -18.41
CA ARG A 36 -9.29 -4.69 -17.23
C ARG A 36 -9.64 -5.76 -16.19
N VAL A 37 -9.01 -5.69 -15.02
CA VAL A 37 -9.18 -6.64 -13.90
C VAL A 37 -10.05 -6.07 -12.77
N ILE A 38 -10.15 -4.74 -12.66
CA ILE A 38 -11.07 -4.06 -11.73
C ILE A 38 -11.68 -2.82 -12.38
N SER A 39 -12.75 -2.27 -11.81
CA SER A 39 -13.33 -1.02 -12.28
C SER A 39 -12.45 0.20 -11.95
N ASP A 40 -12.59 1.28 -12.72
CA ASP A 40 -11.93 2.55 -12.43
C ASP A 40 -12.33 3.13 -11.06
N LYS A 41 -13.60 2.96 -10.70
CA LYS A 41 -14.14 3.34 -9.39
C LYS A 41 -13.44 2.61 -8.25
N THR A 42 -13.30 1.28 -8.37
CA THR A 42 -12.55 0.46 -7.41
C THR A 42 -11.09 0.90 -7.34
N SER A 43 -10.46 1.16 -8.48
CA SER A 43 -9.08 1.65 -8.54
C SER A 43 -8.92 2.99 -7.80
N SER A 44 -9.86 3.91 -7.98
CA SER A 44 -9.89 5.20 -7.29
C SER A 44 -10.06 5.07 -5.78
N ILE A 45 -10.91 4.16 -5.31
CA ILE A 45 -11.05 3.84 -3.87
C ILE A 45 -9.73 3.26 -3.32
N LEU A 46 -9.10 2.33 -4.04
CA LEU A 46 -7.83 1.71 -3.62
C LEU A 46 -6.69 2.72 -3.49
N LYS A 47 -6.58 3.68 -4.42
CA LYS A 47 -5.61 4.79 -4.32
C LYS A 47 -5.76 5.55 -2.99
N ASN A 48 -6.99 5.86 -2.60
CA ASN A 48 -7.26 6.58 -1.34
C ASN A 48 -6.99 5.74 -0.09
N ILE A 49 -7.30 4.44 -0.13
CA ILE A 49 -6.97 3.50 0.93
C ILE A 49 -5.45 3.40 1.11
N MET A 50 -4.70 3.24 0.02
CA MET A 50 -3.24 3.19 0.04
C MET A 50 -2.65 4.49 0.60
N ARG A 51 -3.23 5.65 0.27
CA ARG A 51 -2.83 6.92 0.87
C ARG A 51 -3.08 6.95 2.38
N SER A 52 -4.23 6.44 2.83
CA SER A 52 -4.59 6.37 4.24
C SER A 52 -3.62 5.50 5.06
N VAL A 53 -3.08 4.41 4.49
CA VAL A 53 -2.07 3.58 5.15
C VAL A 53 -0.78 4.36 5.44
N VAL A 54 -0.37 5.25 4.53
CA VAL A 54 0.79 6.11 4.72
C VAL A 54 0.47 7.21 5.71
N ARG A 55 -0.68 7.88 5.62
CA ARG A 55 -1.01 8.97 6.54
C ARG A 55 -1.28 8.52 7.98
N PHE A 56 -2.08 7.48 8.14
CA PHE A 56 -2.65 7.12 9.44
C PHE A 56 -2.23 5.73 9.92
N GLY A 57 -1.74 4.87 9.02
CA GLY A 57 -1.45 3.47 9.30
C GLY A 57 0.01 3.15 9.61
N THR A 58 0.42 1.95 9.20
CA THR A 58 1.77 1.40 9.44
C THR A 58 2.83 1.90 8.46
N GLY A 59 2.41 2.63 7.41
CA GLY A 59 3.28 3.15 6.35
C GLY A 59 3.78 4.58 6.56
N LYS A 60 3.56 5.18 7.73
CA LYS A 60 3.88 6.60 8.02
C LYS A 60 5.28 7.06 7.64
N LYS A 61 6.26 6.18 7.80
CA LYS A 61 7.66 6.50 7.47
C LYS A 61 7.92 6.64 5.97
N ALA A 62 6.98 6.26 5.11
CA ALA A 62 7.06 6.47 3.66
C ALA A 62 6.45 7.80 3.20
N ASP A 63 5.83 8.59 4.09
CA ASP A 63 5.26 9.88 3.71
C ASP A 63 6.37 10.84 3.27
N VAL A 64 6.10 11.60 2.20
CA VAL A 64 7.02 12.62 1.69
C VAL A 64 6.23 13.92 1.62
N GLU A 65 6.72 14.94 2.33
CA GLU A 65 6.04 16.23 2.38
C GLU A 65 5.90 16.85 0.99
N GLY A 66 4.72 17.39 0.69
CA GLY A 66 4.39 17.92 -0.64
C GLY A 66 4.08 16.85 -1.70
N TYR A 67 4.20 15.57 -1.39
CA TYR A 67 4.08 14.48 -2.37
C TYR A 67 3.12 13.39 -1.87
N LEU A 68 2.07 13.14 -2.63
CA LEU A 68 1.04 12.18 -2.23
C LEU A 68 1.57 10.75 -2.40
N VAL A 69 2.06 10.14 -1.32
CA VAL A 69 2.54 8.75 -1.34
C VAL A 69 1.44 7.84 -0.81
N GLY A 70 1.04 6.87 -1.63
CA GLY A 70 0.22 5.73 -1.20
C GLY A 70 1.09 4.51 -1.04
N GLY A 71 0.71 3.57 -0.19
CA GLY A 71 1.48 2.34 -0.10
C GLY A 71 0.92 1.28 0.84
N LYS A 72 1.64 0.17 0.92
CA LYS A 72 1.31 -0.94 1.81
C LYS A 72 2.56 -1.63 2.34
N THR A 73 2.53 -1.89 3.64
CA THR A 73 3.53 -2.69 4.35
C THR A 73 3.30 -4.19 4.14
N GLY A 74 4.37 -4.91 3.83
CA GLY A 74 4.47 -6.36 3.91
C GLY A 74 5.45 -6.78 5.00
N THR A 75 5.10 -7.78 5.79
CA THR A 75 6.02 -8.42 6.75
C THR A 75 5.58 -9.86 6.84
N ALA A 76 6.46 -10.77 6.41
CA ALA A 76 6.20 -12.20 6.40
C ALA A 76 7.31 -12.92 7.15
N GLU A 77 6.95 -13.96 7.90
CA GLU A 77 7.92 -14.87 8.47
C GLU A 77 8.35 -15.88 7.39
N LYS A 78 9.64 -16.19 7.33
CA LYS A 78 10.14 -17.21 6.42
C LYS A 78 9.77 -18.62 6.90
N PRO A 79 9.61 -19.59 6.01
CA PRO A 79 9.50 -20.99 6.42
C PRO A 79 10.76 -21.42 7.17
N ASP A 80 10.60 -22.27 8.18
CA ASP A 80 11.73 -22.90 8.84
C ASP A 80 12.21 -24.10 8.00
N ASN A 81 13.52 -24.17 7.77
CA ASN A 81 14.12 -25.20 6.91
C ASN A 81 14.34 -26.53 7.64
N ILE A 82 14.27 -26.54 8.97
CA ILE A 82 14.58 -27.70 9.82
C ILE A 82 13.30 -28.23 10.48
N LYS A 83 12.42 -27.34 10.93
CA LYS A 83 11.15 -27.67 11.56
C LYS A 83 9.98 -27.34 10.63
N ARG A 84 8.87 -28.06 10.76
CA ARG A 84 7.64 -27.69 10.07
C ARG A 84 7.08 -26.41 10.71
N GLY A 85 6.97 -25.32 9.94
CA GLY A 85 6.40 -24.06 10.42
C GLY A 85 7.14 -22.83 9.91
N TYR A 86 6.93 -21.69 10.59
CA TYR A 86 7.58 -20.42 10.30
C TYR A 86 8.69 -20.12 11.31
N ASN A 87 9.73 -19.45 10.85
CA ASN A 87 10.81 -18.97 11.69
C ASN A 87 10.57 -17.50 12.09
N SER A 88 10.17 -17.28 13.34
CA SER A 88 9.85 -15.96 13.89
C SER A 88 11.05 -15.00 13.95
N GLY A 89 12.28 -15.51 13.81
CA GLY A 89 13.51 -14.71 13.75
C GLY A 89 13.93 -14.29 12.33
N LYS A 90 13.27 -14.82 11.29
CA LYS A 90 13.61 -14.58 9.89
C LYS A 90 12.46 -13.92 9.16
N LEU A 91 12.54 -12.61 9.01
CA LEU A 91 11.50 -11.80 8.38
C LEU A 91 11.86 -11.44 6.95
N LEU A 92 10.85 -11.45 6.08
CA LEU A 92 10.86 -10.74 4.81
C LEU A 92 10.04 -9.47 4.98
N SER A 93 10.72 -8.32 5.02
CA SER A 93 10.10 -7.03 5.29
C SER A 93 10.08 -6.18 4.04
N SER A 94 8.90 -5.75 3.63
CA SER A 94 8.71 -5.04 2.36
C SER A 94 7.76 -3.86 2.48
N PHE A 95 7.89 -2.95 1.53
CA PHE A 95 6.96 -1.86 1.33
C PHE A 95 6.79 -1.59 -0.15
N VAL A 96 5.54 -1.47 -0.59
CA VAL A 96 5.21 -0.97 -1.93
C VAL A 96 4.66 0.44 -1.80
N GLY A 97 5.29 1.39 -2.48
CA GLY A 97 4.86 2.77 -2.62
C GLY A 97 4.35 3.05 -4.03
N VAL A 98 3.31 3.86 -4.13
CA VAL A 98 2.73 4.37 -5.37
C VAL A 98 2.70 5.89 -5.28
N PHE A 99 3.23 6.55 -6.31
CA PHE A 99 3.44 8.00 -6.30
C PHE A 99 3.28 8.61 -7.71
N PRO A 100 2.66 9.79 -7.84
CA PRO A 100 1.68 10.38 -6.91
C PRO A 100 0.45 9.48 -6.71
N SER A 101 -0.13 9.40 -5.51
CA SER A 101 -1.20 8.45 -5.22
C SER A 101 -2.52 8.78 -5.91
N ASN A 102 -2.80 10.05 -6.22
CA ASN A 102 -4.00 10.49 -6.95
C ASN A 102 -3.91 10.21 -8.45
N GLN A 103 -2.74 10.43 -9.05
CA GLN A 103 -2.41 10.15 -10.45
C GLN A 103 -1.08 9.37 -10.54
N PRO A 104 -1.11 8.04 -10.30
CA PRO A 104 0.09 7.21 -10.23
C PRO A 104 0.95 7.25 -11.49
N LYS A 105 2.24 7.56 -11.31
CA LYS A 105 3.26 7.51 -12.35
C LYS A 105 4.37 6.51 -12.03
N TYR A 106 4.60 6.26 -10.74
CA TYR A 106 5.69 5.43 -10.24
C TYR A 106 5.16 4.38 -9.25
N ILE A 107 5.77 3.20 -9.29
CA ILE A 107 5.68 2.17 -8.25
C ILE A 107 7.10 1.94 -7.75
N VAL A 108 7.29 2.03 -6.45
CA VAL A 108 8.57 1.77 -5.79
C VAL A 108 8.35 0.59 -4.85
N PHE A 109 9.03 -0.52 -5.12
CA PHE A 109 8.98 -1.69 -4.26
C PHE A 109 10.34 -1.93 -3.63
N VAL A 110 10.36 -1.98 -2.29
CA VAL A 110 11.56 -2.32 -1.52
C VAL A 110 11.26 -3.56 -0.70
N MET A 111 12.18 -4.50 -0.74
CA MET A 111 12.13 -5.74 0.03
C MET A 111 13.50 -5.94 0.69
N LEU A 112 13.49 -6.17 1.99
CA LEU A 112 14.66 -6.44 2.79
C LEU A 112 14.56 -7.86 3.32
N ASP A 113 15.60 -8.62 3.08
CA ASP A 113 15.67 -10.01 3.49
C ASP A 113 16.37 -10.16 4.84
N GLU A 114 15.69 -10.79 5.80
CA GLU A 114 16.12 -10.98 7.19
C GLU A 114 16.73 -9.73 7.86
N PRO A 115 16.08 -8.55 7.75
CA PRO A 115 16.64 -7.34 8.35
C PRO A 115 16.73 -7.50 9.87
N LYS A 116 17.81 -6.97 10.45
CA LYS A 116 17.99 -6.94 11.89
C LYS A 116 17.51 -5.60 12.46
N GLY A 117 16.79 -5.68 13.57
CA GLY A 117 16.39 -4.49 14.31
C GLY A 117 17.63 -3.83 14.92
N ILE A 118 17.76 -2.51 14.76
CA ILE A 118 18.86 -1.72 15.31
C ILE A 118 18.33 -0.72 16.33
N LYS A 119 19.22 -0.06 17.07
CA LYS A 119 18.84 0.95 18.08
C LYS A 119 17.93 2.03 17.48
N SER A 120 18.23 2.53 16.28
CA SER A 120 17.43 3.56 15.60
C SER A 120 16.03 3.09 15.16
N THR A 121 15.81 1.78 15.05
CA THR A 121 14.48 1.19 14.79
C THR A 121 13.81 0.66 16.06
N PHE A 122 14.37 0.96 17.24
CA PHE A 122 13.92 0.42 18.54
C PHE A 122 13.88 -1.12 18.55
N GLY A 123 14.84 -1.76 17.87
CA GLY A 123 14.88 -3.22 17.73
C GLY A 123 13.83 -3.79 16.78
N LYS A 124 13.06 -2.98 16.05
CA LYS A 124 12.02 -3.44 15.12
C LYS A 124 12.59 -3.66 13.72
N ALA A 125 12.17 -4.74 13.09
CA ALA A 125 12.60 -5.12 11.75
C ALA A 125 11.44 -5.25 10.74
N THR A 126 10.23 -4.77 11.07
CA THR A 126 9.05 -4.90 10.19
C THR A 126 9.11 -3.93 9.01
N GLY A 127 8.37 -4.21 7.93
CA GLY A 127 8.39 -3.41 6.71
C GLY A 127 8.10 -1.92 6.94
N GLY A 128 7.26 -1.58 7.92
CA GLY A 128 6.96 -0.19 8.26
C GLY A 128 8.12 0.56 8.91
N TRP A 129 9.04 -0.16 9.55
CA TRP A 129 10.21 0.41 10.22
C TRP A 129 11.44 0.47 9.31
N VAL A 130 11.65 -0.55 8.48
CA VAL A 130 12.88 -0.67 7.67
C VAL A 130 12.67 -0.40 6.18
N ALA A 131 11.55 -0.81 5.58
CA ALA A 131 11.33 -0.66 4.14
C ALA A 131 10.61 0.64 3.77
N ALA A 132 9.61 1.05 4.56
CA ALA A 132 8.86 2.29 4.36
C ALA A 132 9.75 3.56 4.28
N PRO A 133 10.71 3.82 5.21
CA PRO A 133 11.57 5.00 5.10
C PRO A 133 12.46 4.96 3.85
N THR A 134 12.94 3.79 3.44
CA THR A 134 13.72 3.64 2.21
C THR A 134 12.90 4.01 0.98
N VAL A 135 11.63 3.59 0.91
CA VAL A 135 10.73 4.00 -0.16
C VAL A 135 10.52 5.52 -0.18
N GLY A 136 10.30 6.15 0.98
CA GLY A 136 10.20 7.61 1.08
C GLY A 136 11.47 8.35 0.60
N ASN A 137 12.65 7.83 0.94
CA ASN A 137 13.93 8.36 0.46
C ASN A 137 14.07 8.25 -1.07
N ILE A 138 13.74 7.09 -1.65
CA ILE A 138 13.79 6.87 -3.10
C ILE A 138 12.83 7.83 -3.83
N ILE A 139 11.62 8.00 -3.32
CA ILE A 139 10.63 8.92 -3.90
C ILE A 139 11.14 10.36 -3.86
N ARG A 140 11.77 10.81 -2.76
CA ARG A 140 12.40 12.13 -2.69
C ARG A 140 13.44 12.33 -3.79
N GLN A 141 14.28 11.33 -4.04
CA GLN A 141 15.29 11.40 -5.11
C GLN A 141 14.64 11.46 -6.49
N ILE A 142 13.62 10.62 -6.76
CA ILE A 142 12.87 10.65 -8.02
C ILE A 142 12.30 12.04 -8.28
N VAL A 143 11.68 12.65 -7.26
CA VAL A 143 11.11 13.99 -7.35
C VAL A 143 12.15 15.04 -7.72
N ILE A 144 13.30 15.04 -7.04
CA ILE A 144 14.38 16.01 -7.26
C ILE A 144 14.92 15.87 -8.68
N ILE A 145 15.23 14.63 -9.11
CA ILE A 145 15.78 14.34 -10.43
C ILE A 145 14.83 14.74 -11.55
N ASN A 146 13.51 14.56 -11.34
CA ASN A 146 12.50 14.86 -12.36
C ASN A 146 11.93 16.29 -12.27
N GLY A 147 12.43 17.14 -11.35
CA GLY A 147 11.94 18.51 -11.18
C GLY A 147 10.43 18.59 -10.87
N MET A 148 9.88 17.60 -10.16
CA MET A 148 8.45 17.52 -9.92
C MET A 148 8.01 18.57 -8.90
N ALA A 149 7.13 19.49 -9.29
CA ALA A 149 6.56 20.46 -8.36
C ALA A 149 5.80 19.75 -7.21
N PRO A 150 5.91 20.24 -5.96
CA PRO A 150 5.11 19.73 -4.86
C PRO A 150 3.63 19.97 -5.16
N ASN A 151 2.80 19.04 -4.68
CA ASN A 151 1.37 19.15 -4.83
C ASN A 151 0.84 20.31 -3.99
N ARG A 152 0.12 21.23 -4.63
CA ARG A 152 -0.49 22.41 -3.97
C ARG A 152 -1.79 22.09 -3.25
N VAL A 153 -2.36 20.89 -3.46
CA VAL A 153 -3.57 20.47 -2.78
C VAL A 153 -3.24 20.15 -1.33
N SER A 154 -3.67 21.01 -0.41
CA SER A 154 -3.68 20.68 1.01
C SER A 154 -4.56 19.46 1.21
N GLU A 155 -3.97 18.34 1.63
CA GLU A 155 -4.76 17.16 1.90
C GLU A 155 -5.69 17.45 3.08
N LYS A 156 -7.00 17.35 2.82
CA LYS A 156 -8.03 17.45 3.85
C LYS A 156 -7.70 16.45 4.96
N LYS A 157 -7.54 16.94 6.20
CA LYS A 157 -7.43 16.06 7.37
C LYS A 157 -8.72 15.25 7.46
N LEU A 158 -8.59 13.91 7.51
CA LEU A 158 -9.74 13.05 7.72
C LEU A 158 -10.27 13.29 9.14
N ASN A 159 -11.53 13.69 9.24
CA ASN A 159 -12.20 13.98 10.49
C ASN A 159 -13.16 12.84 10.88
N PRO A 160 -13.48 12.68 12.18
CA PRO A 160 -14.54 11.79 12.62
C PRO A 160 -15.84 12.03 11.83
N GLY A 161 -16.28 11.01 11.07
CA GLY A 161 -17.46 11.10 10.20
C GLY A 161 -17.15 10.96 8.71
N ASP A 162 -15.90 11.19 8.28
CA ASP A 162 -15.52 10.95 6.88
C ASP A 162 -15.59 9.45 6.55
N PRO A 163 -16.00 9.05 5.33
CA PRO A 163 -16.16 7.64 4.95
C PRO A 163 -14.89 6.80 5.17
N MET A 164 -13.71 7.41 4.98
CA MET A 164 -12.40 6.78 5.18
C MET A 164 -11.76 7.07 6.53
N TYR A 165 -12.44 7.79 7.44
CA TYR A 165 -11.91 8.01 8.77
C TYR A 165 -11.92 6.71 9.58
N ILE A 166 -10.73 6.32 10.03
CA ILE A 166 -10.53 5.22 10.97
C ILE A 166 -10.10 5.85 12.29
N LYS A 167 -10.97 5.78 13.30
CA LYS A 167 -10.63 6.24 14.66
C LYS A 167 -9.41 5.43 15.13
N PRO A 168 -8.29 6.08 15.50
CA PRO A 168 -7.19 5.35 16.12
C PRO A 168 -7.71 4.78 17.45
N GLU A 169 -7.89 3.46 17.51
CA GLU A 169 -8.12 2.79 18.80
C GLU A 169 -6.86 2.93 19.64
N LYS A 170 -6.99 3.50 20.85
CA LYS A 170 -5.94 3.41 21.87
C LYS A 170 -5.75 1.93 22.17
N VAL A 171 -4.73 1.30 21.57
CA VAL A 171 -4.31 -0.06 21.92
C VAL A 171 -3.86 -0.01 23.38
N ARG A 172 -4.73 -0.42 24.31
CA ARG A 172 -4.34 -0.67 25.70
C ARG A 172 -3.19 -1.67 25.66
N LYS A 173 -2.05 -1.30 26.26
CA LYS A 173 -0.86 -2.17 26.40
C LYS A 173 -1.17 -3.35 27.33
N ASN A 174 -1.99 -4.32 26.90
CA ASN A 174 -2.04 -5.63 27.53
C ASN A 174 -1.34 -6.63 26.62
N LYS A 175 -0.22 -7.15 27.13
CA LYS A 175 0.86 -7.86 26.45
C LYS A 175 0.50 -9.28 25.94
N GLN A 176 -0.79 -9.64 25.85
CA GLN A 176 -1.21 -11.03 25.60
C GLN A 176 -2.17 -11.28 24.43
N ILE A 177 -2.68 -10.25 23.75
CA ILE A 177 -3.61 -10.46 22.62
C ILE A 177 -3.22 -9.54 21.45
N ILE A 178 -2.01 -9.74 20.92
CA ILE A 178 -1.56 -9.06 19.70
C ILE A 178 -1.75 -10.03 18.54
N ASN A 179 -2.99 -10.35 18.19
CA ASN A 179 -3.30 -11.05 16.95
C ASN A 179 -4.67 -10.59 16.41
N LYS A 180 -4.64 -10.09 15.16
CA LYS A 180 -5.77 -9.95 14.21
C LYS A 180 -6.75 -8.76 14.31
N THR A 181 -6.77 -7.95 15.36
CA THR A 181 -7.91 -7.00 15.58
C THR A 181 -7.96 -5.79 14.63
N GLY A 182 -6.82 -5.20 14.24
CA GLY A 182 -6.81 -3.98 13.43
C GLY A 182 -7.14 -4.20 11.95
N ALA A 183 -6.69 -5.31 11.39
CA ALA A 183 -6.93 -5.66 9.98
C ALA A 183 -8.36 -6.16 9.75
N SER A 184 -8.92 -6.96 10.68
CA SER A 184 -10.29 -7.46 10.58
C SER A 184 -11.32 -6.32 10.66
N LYS A 185 -11.06 -5.31 11.49
CA LYS A 185 -11.94 -4.13 11.62
C LYS A 185 -11.93 -3.26 10.36
N PHE A 186 -10.78 -3.17 9.69
CA PHE A 186 -10.67 -2.50 8.38
C PHE A 186 -11.41 -3.27 7.30
N GLU A 187 -11.25 -4.59 7.24
CA GLU A 187 -11.97 -5.44 6.28
C GLU A 187 -13.49 -5.36 6.46
N ASN A 188 -13.99 -5.36 7.69
CA ASN A 188 -15.42 -5.24 7.97
C ASN A 188 -15.96 -3.87 7.54
N LYS A 189 -15.25 -2.78 7.87
CA LYS A 189 -15.66 -1.42 7.49
C LYS A 189 -15.57 -1.19 5.98
N LEU A 190 -14.60 -1.82 5.31
CA LEU A 190 -14.46 -1.82 3.85
C LEU A 190 -15.60 -2.62 3.19
N LYS A 191 -15.94 -3.79 3.72
CA LYS A 191 -17.09 -4.58 3.26
C LYS A 191 -18.38 -3.79 3.41
N ASP A 192 -18.61 -3.14 4.55
CA ASP A 192 -19.81 -2.32 4.78
C ASP A 192 -19.91 -1.11 3.84
N PHE A 193 -18.79 -0.45 3.56
CA PHE A 193 -18.73 0.64 2.59
C PHE A 193 -19.04 0.16 1.17
N LEU A 194 -18.39 -0.91 0.72
CA LEU A 194 -18.63 -1.50 -0.60
C LEU A 194 -20.08 -2.00 -0.75
N ARG A 195 -20.70 -2.51 0.33
CA ARG A 195 -22.09 -2.99 0.36
C ARG A 195 -23.13 -1.87 0.33
N LYS A 196 -22.83 -0.70 0.92
CA LYS A 196 -23.70 0.48 0.85
C LYS A 196 -23.66 1.13 -0.53
N GLU A 197 -22.49 1.13 -1.18
CA GLU A 197 -22.31 1.66 -2.52
C GLU A 197 -22.96 0.78 -3.62
N THR A 198 -22.96 -0.54 -3.48
CA THR A 198 -23.67 -1.45 -4.41
C THR A 198 -25.19 -1.36 -4.31
N LYS A 199 -25.75 -0.89 -3.18
CA LYS A 199 -27.19 -0.61 -3.07
C LYS A 199 -27.62 0.71 -3.73
N LEU A 200 -26.69 1.62 -3.98
CA LEU A 200 -26.96 2.95 -4.58
C LEU A 200 -26.77 2.99 -6.11
N GLY A 201 -26.09 1.99 -6.69
CA GLY A 201 -26.03 1.79 -8.14
C GLY A 201 -26.58 0.42 -8.49
N GLY A 202 -27.80 0.37 -9.03
CA GLY A 202 -28.56 -0.86 -9.30
C GLY A 202 -27.90 -1.83 -10.28
N LEU A 203 -26.86 -2.55 -9.83
CA LEU A 203 -26.36 -3.76 -10.49
C LEU A 203 -26.10 -4.83 -9.43
N LYS A 204 -26.95 -5.87 -9.44
CA LYS A 204 -26.72 -7.13 -8.73
C LYS A 204 -25.49 -7.81 -9.35
N VAL A 205 -24.46 -8.03 -8.54
CA VAL A 205 -23.40 -9.00 -8.85
C VAL A 205 -23.54 -10.12 -7.84
N GLU A 206 -24.06 -11.25 -8.28
CA GLU A 206 -23.98 -12.50 -7.53
C GLU A 206 -22.54 -13.01 -7.58
N VAL A 207 -22.01 -13.37 -6.41
CA VAL A 207 -20.71 -14.00 -6.25
C VAL A 207 -20.98 -15.38 -5.66
N ASN A 208 -20.78 -16.42 -6.47
CA ASN A 208 -20.62 -17.81 -6.02
C ASN A 208 -19.26 -17.98 -5.34
#